data_AF-A0A9D2NSY2-F1
#
_entry.id   AF-A0A9D2NSY2-F1
#
_cell.length_a   1.000
_cell.length_b   1.000
_cell.length_c   1.000
_cell.angle_alpha   90.00
_cell.angle_beta   90.00
_cell.angle_gamma   90.00
#
_symmetry.space_group_name_H-M   'P 1'
#
loop_
_entity.id
_entity.type
_entity.pdbx_description
1 polymer ?
#
loop_
_entity_poly.entity_id
_entity_poly.type
_entity_poly.pdbx_seq_one_letter_code
_entity_poly.pdbx_strand_id
1 'polypeptide(L)'
;MSVNVRIMQAPAHRRSLDLAFIRQLAAAETLYIGVMNDICCLETFTGEDAHEVWFVLFSRQLYCRGMQLRIDAHDDLELILNLPCGPTDIRGFYRLIMRCAQELGVDSFVQEEETCALADTEALCQTLLRTNRQLILEMQKEQLTIFGCIYPIAPDDALAQLIEKAGPDQADRAFELYMDHRQKKDCYYARPLLYRDQEGLIHARYALTEGVPTIFPTVPFLPFGYDQELKERIQSWHVSIITKHQDSYREFVSIPFPLFQEMMGRVHRARFDAYHVVLTLNEELLWFVRPYEIEQAVQRLSTWLSDPRELGRKPYSVTHTKTFESEAGIRCHIFRYKASMFSSWLLGIVSDIGVYSEMNEYHKKSEQTDANALLVILHDFRQKKKERMIHS
;
A
#
# COMPACT_ATOMS: atom_id res chain seq x y z
N MET A 1 19.44 -7.51 13.95
CA MET A 1 20.04 -8.77 14.41
C MET A 1 19.20 -9.91 13.85
N SER A 2 19.83 -10.99 13.40
CA SER A 2 19.17 -12.20 12.90
C SER A 2 19.94 -13.44 13.35
N VAL A 3 19.31 -14.60 13.22
CA VAL A 3 19.96 -15.91 13.30
C VAL A 3 19.90 -16.54 11.91
N ASN A 4 21.06 -16.93 11.38
CA ASN A 4 21.24 -17.50 10.06
C ASN A 4 21.64 -18.97 10.19
N VAL A 5 20.95 -19.83 9.45
CA VAL A 5 21.19 -21.28 9.43
C VAL A 5 21.35 -21.75 8.01
N ARG A 6 22.33 -22.63 7.78
CA ARG A 6 22.49 -23.36 6.51
C ARG A 6 22.41 -24.86 6.76
N ILE A 7 21.64 -25.55 5.91
CA ILE A 7 21.54 -27.01 5.90
C ILE A 7 22.06 -27.47 4.55
N MET A 8 23.24 -28.08 4.56
CA MET A 8 23.95 -28.52 3.36
C MET A 8 23.66 -29.99 3.11
N GLN A 9 23.32 -30.33 1.87
CA GLN A 9 23.16 -31.70 1.44
C GLN A 9 24.51 -32.38 1.24
N ALA A 10 24.60 -33.66 1.58
CA ALA A 10 25.78 -34.46 1.26
C ALA A 10 25.96 -34.56 -0.28
N PRO A 11 27.15 -34.28 -0.84
CA PRO A 11 27.35 -34.30 -2.30
C PRO A 11 26.97 -35.62 -2.98
N ALA A 12 27.07 -36.74 -2.27
CA ALA A 12 26.72 -38.07 -2.77
C ALA A 12 25.21 -38.37 -2.83
N HIS A 13 24.37 -37.59 -2.15
CA HIS A 13 22.93 -37.84 -2.01
C HIS A 13 22.09 -36.58 -2.28
N ARG A 14 22.61 -35.65 -3.10
CA ARG A 14 21.96 -34.37 -3.39
C ARG A 14 20.62 -34.58 -4.13
N ARG A 15 19.57 -34.03 -3.56
CA ARG A 15 18.22 -33.97 -4.10
C ARG A 15 17.96 -32.56 -4.63
N SER A 16 17.37 -32.46 -5.82
CA SER A 16 16.89 -31.17 -6.31
C SER A 16 15.67 -30.73 -5.53
N LEU A 17 15.67 -29.47 -5.11
CA LEU A 17 14.61 -28.84 -4.33
C LEU A 17 13.84 -27.85 -5.20
N ASP A 18 12.56 -27.69 -4.90
CA ASP A 18 11.67 -26.84 -5.68
C ASP A 18 10.60 -26.19 -4.80
N LEU A 19 9.68 -25.46 -5.43
CA LEU A 19 8.57 -24.84 -4.73
C LEU A 19 7.65 -25.88 -4.04
N ALA A 20 7.53 -27.10 -4.59
CA ALA A 20 6.70 -28.15 -4.01
C ALA A 20 7.29 -28.64 -2.69
N PHE A 21 8.62 -28.77 -2.60
CA PHE A 21 9.33 -29.06 -1.36
C PHE A 21 9.01 -28.04 -0.27
N ILE A 22 9.13 -26.73 -0.56
CA ILE A 22 8.84 -25.68 0.42
C ILE A 22 7.37 -25.72 0.87
N ARG A 23 6.43 -25.93 -0.08
CA ARG A 23 5.00 -26.03 0.23
C ARG A 23 4.67 -27.24 1.12
N GLN A 24 5.33 -28.37 0.89
CA GLN A 24 5.18 -29.57 1.73
C GLN A 24 5.69 -29.32 3.16
N LEU A 25 6.86 -28.70 3.31
CA LEU A 25 7.40 -28.29 4.61
C LEU A 25 6.43 -27.34 5.34
N ALA A 26 5.97 -26.29 4.66
CA ALA A 26 5.04 -25.33 5.22
C ALA A 26 3.72 -26.01 5.65
N ALA A 27 3.19 -26.94 4.86
CA ALA A 27 1.98 -27.68 5.22
C ALA A 27 2.20 -28.57 6.45
N ALA A 28 3.32 -29.30 6.51
CA ALA A 28 3.65 -30.19 7.61
C ALA A 28 3.81 -29.45 8.96
N GLU A 29 4.36 -28.24 8.91
CA GLU A 29 4.56 -27.38 10.10
C GLU A 29 3.41 -26.39 10.33
N THR A 30 2.30 -26.51 9.61
CA THR A 30 1.12 -25.63 9.71
C THR A 30 1.44 -24.14 9.54
N LEU A 31 2.28 -23.83 8.56
CA LEU A 31 2.74 -22.49 8.21
C LEU A 31 1.98 -21.95 6.98
N TYR A 32 1.87 -20.63 6.90
CA TYR A 32 1.64 -19.91 5.66
C TYR A 32 2.98 -19.67 4.95
N ILE A 33 2.91 -19.41 3.65
CA ILE A 33 4.07 -19.14 2.79
C ILE A 33 3.73 -17.98 1.84
N GLY A 34 4.69 -17.09 1.63
CA GLY A 34 4.67 -16.08 0.59
C GLY A 34 6.05 -15.48 0.38
N VAL A 35 6.11 -14.34 -0.31
CA VAL A 35 7.34 -13.57 -0.53
C VAL A 35 7.10 -12.12 -0.15
N MET A 36 8.17 -11.39 0.19
CA MET A 36 8.06 -9.96 0.48
C MET A 36 8.22 -9.16 -0.79
N ASN A 37 7.31 -8.22 -1.01
CA ASN A 37 7.47 -7.23 -2.07
C ASN A 37 8.49 -6.15 -1.69
N ASP A 38 8.68 -5.18 -2.58
CA ASP A 38 9.61 -4.04 -2.43
C ASP A 38 9.32 -3.12 -1.25
N ILE A 39 8.14 -3.19 -0.64
CA ILE A 39 7.79 -2.43 0.56
C ILE A 39 7.70 -3.32 1.81
N CYS A 40 8.28 -4.52 1.74
CA CYS A 40 8.28 -5.52 2.81
C CYS A 40 6.87 -5.94 3.24
N CYS A 41 5.93 -5.97 2.30
CA CYS A 41 4.60 -6.55 2.50
C CYS A 41 4.51 -7.92 1.85
N LEU A 42 3.82 -8.85 2.50
CA LEU A 42 3.67 -10.21 1.99
C LEU A 42 2.79 -10.25 0.74
N GLU A 43 3.24 -10.99 -0.26
CA GLU A 43 2.49 -11.30 -1.47
C GLU A 43 2.60 -12.79 -1.83
N THR A 44 1.73 -13.21 -2.74
CA THR A 44 1.77 -14.57 -3.27
C THR A 44 2.89 -14.67 -4.29
N PHE A 45 3.76 -15.67 -4.14
CA PHE A 45 4.76 -15.98 -5.14
C PHE A 45 4.11 -16.49 -6.44
N THR A 46 4.42 -15.85 -7.56
CA THR A 46 3.87 -16.16 -8.89
C THR A 46 4.92 -16.64 -9.89
N GLY A 47 6.19 -16.72 -9.49
CA GLY A 47 7.27 -17.21 -10.33
C GLY A 47 7.24 -18.73 -10.52
N GLU A 48 8.01 -19.19 -11.52
CA GLU A 48 8.17 -20.63 -11.81
C GLU A 48 9.32 -21.24 -11.00
N ASP A 49 10.42 -20.50 -10.83
CA ASP A 49 11.63 -20.97 -10.14
C ASP A 49 11.71 -20.44 -8.70
N ALA A 50 11.89 -21.35 -7.74
CA ALA A 50 12.00 -21.03 -6.32
C ALA A 50 13.46 -20.83 -5.85
N HIS A 51 14.45 -21.11 -6.70
CA HIS A 51 15.86 -20.92 -6.36
C HIS A 51 16.17 -19.44 -6.19
N GLU A 52 17.03 -19.13 -5.22
CA GLU A 52 17.47 -17.77 -4.89
C GLU A 52 16.34 -16.82 -4.45
N VAL A 53 15.14 -17.34 -4.18
CA VAL A 53 13.99 -16.58 -3.68
C VAL A 53 13.89 -16.75 -2.16
N TRP A 54 13.81 -15.62 -1.45
CA TRP A 54 13.51 -15.61 -0.01
C TRP A 54 12.01 -15.72 0.24
N PHE A 55 11.57 -16.91 0.65
CA PHE A 55 10.21 -17.14 1.11
C PHE A 55 10.07 -16.76 2.58
N VAL A 56 8.92 -16.20 2.95
CA VAL A 56 8.53 -15.97 4.33
C VAL A 56 7.54 -17.05 4.74
N LEU A 57 7.86 -17.76 5.82
CA LEU A 57 7.03 -18.78 6.44
C LEU A 57 6.63 -18.33 7.84
N PHE A 58 5.36 -18.47 8.20
CA PHE A 58 4.87 -18.02 9.51
C PHE A 58 3.69 -18.84 10.00
N SER A 59 3.49 -18.86 11.32
CA SER A 59 2.47 -19.69 11.96
C SER A 59 1.06 -19.30 11.51
N ARG A 60 0.22 -20.31 11.25
CA ARG A 60 -1.23 -20.10 11.00
C ARG A 60 -2.01 -19.69 12.25
N GLN A 61 -1.40 -19.77 13.43
CA GLN A 61 -2.05 -19.44 14.71
C GLN A 61 -1.71 -18.03 15.19
N LEU A 62 -0.42 -17.65 15.16
CA LEU A 62 0.08 -16.36 15.65
C LEU A 62 1.00 -15.71 14.61
N TYR A 63 0.65 -14.49 14.21
CA TYR A 63 1.28 -13.79 13.10
C TYR A 63 2.28 -12.77 13.66
N CYS A 64 3.56 -13.13 13.72
CA CYS A 64 4.59 -12.24 14.21
C CYS A 64 5.51 -11.79 13.07
N ARG A 65 6.79 -12.18 13.08
CA ARG A 65 7.71 -11.88 11.98
C ARG A 65 7.85 -13.04 11.01
N GLY A 66 7.60 -14.26 11.49
CA GLY A 66 7.89 -15.47 10.75
C GLY A 66 9.39 -15.73 10.64
N MET A 67 9.73 -16.62 9.73
CA MET A 67 11.09 -17.01 9.37
C MET A 67 11.24 -16.99 7.86
N GLN A 68 12.46 -16.79 7.38
CA GLN A 68 12.77 -16.82 5.96
C GLN A 68 13.43 -18.15 5.59
N LEU A 69 13.16 -18.65 4.39
CA LEU A 69 13.76 -19.84 3.80
C LEU A 69 14.10 -19.54 2.33
N ARG A 70 15.29 -19.94 1.90
CA ARG A 70 15.75 -19.90 0.51
C ARG A 70 16.36 -21.23 0.14
N ILE A 71 16.10 -21.68 -1.09
CA ILE A 71 16.88 -22.72 -1.76
C ILE A 71 17.98 -22.00 -2.52
N ASP A 72 19.24 -22.28 -2.22
CA ASP A 72 20.35 -21.66 -2.95
C ASP A 72 20.62 -22.37 -4.29
N ALA A 73 21.49 -21.81 -5.12
CA ALA A 73 21.88 -22.36 -6.42
C ALA A 73 22.48 -23.78 -6.38
N HIS A 74 22.73 -24.31 -5.19
CA HIS A 74 23.29 -25.63 -4.93
C HIS A 74 22.26 -26.60 -4.36
N ASP A 75 20.98 -26.24 -4.33
CA ASP A 75 19.91 -27.00 -3.66
C ASP A 75 20.15 -27.12 -2.13
N ASP A 76 21.03 -26.31 -1.54
CA ASP A 76 21.17 -26.25 -0.09
C ASP A 76 20.15 -25.25 0.48
N LEU A 77 19.80 -25.41 1.76
CA LEU A 77 18.79 -24.58 2.39
C LEU A 77 19.43 -23.51 3.25
N GLU A 78 18.92 -22.29 3.13
CA GLU A 78 19.25 -21.19 4.03
C GLU A 78 18.01 -20.71 4.76
N LEU A 79 18.14 -20.49 6.06
CA LEU A 79 17.07 -20.02 6.93
C LEU A 79 17.52 -18.80 7.70
N ILE A 80 16.63 -17.81 7.80
CA ILE A 80 16.89 -16.59 8.58
C ILE A 80 15.74 -16.34 9.55
N LEU A 81 16.05 -16.14 10.82
CA LEU A 81 15.12 -15.66 11.83
C LEU A 81 15.52 -14.25 12.27
N ASN A 82 14.69 -13.26 11.93
CA ASN A 82 14.95 -11.87 12.32
C ASN A 82 14.53 -11.60 13.76
N LEU A 83 15.41 -10.94 14.52
CA LEU A 83 15.16 -10.56 15.92
C LEU A 83 14.92 -9.05 16.06
N PRO A 84 14.16 -8.61 17.08
CA PRO A 84 13.36 -9.46 17.97
C PRO A 84 12.17 -10.08 17.24
N CYS A 85 11.67 -11.22 17.72
CA CYS A 85 10.48 -11.92 17.21
C CYS A 85 9.65 -12.57 18.33
N GLY A 86 8.58 -13.27 17.98
CA GLY A 86 7.72 -13.97 18.94
C GLY A 86 8.30 -15.33 19.34
N PRO A 87 7.99 -15.84 20.54
CA PRO A 87 8.43 -17.17 20.95
C PRO A 87 7.84 -18.30 20.08
N THR A 88 6.72 -18.08 19.38
CA THR A 88 6.19 -19.02 18.37
C THR A 88 7.07 -19.07 17.14
N ASP A 89 7.60 -17.93 16.68
CA ASP A 89 8.53 -17.88 15.55
C ASP A 89 9.82 -18.64 15.88
N ILE A 90 10.42 -18.41 17.07
CA ILE A 90 11.65 -19.09 17.50
C ILE A 90 11.46 -20.61 17.55
N ARG A 91 10.37 -21.08 18.18
CA ARG A 91 10.08 -22.51 18.25
C ARG A 91 9.77 -23.09 16.88
N GLY A 92 9.05 -22.34 16.04
CA GLY A 92 8.75 -22.73 14.66
C GLY A 92 10.01 -22.86 13.81
N PHE A 93 10.96 -21.94 13.96
CA PHE A 93 12.23 -21.92 13.26
C PHE A 93 13.06 -23.18 13.56
N TYR A 94 13.25 -23.51 14.83
CA TYR A 94 14.00 -24.71 15.21
C TYR A 94 13.28 -26.01 14.85
N ARG A 95 11.94 -26.05 14.89
CA ARG A 95 11.18 -27.19 14.33
C ARG A 95 11.37 -27.33 12.83
N LEU A 96 11.36 -26.22 12.10
CA LEU A 96 11.58 -26.21 10.65
C LEU A 96 12.99 -26.69 10.30
N ILE A 97 14.02 -26.26 11.04
CA ILE A 97 15.40 -26.75 10.88
C ILE A 97 15.46 -28.27 11.04
N MET A 98 14.90 -28.81 12.13
CA MET A 98 14.87 -30.26 12.35
C MET A 98 14.16 -31.00 11.22
N ARG A 99 13.01 -30.48 10.75
CA ARG A 99 12.26 -31.08 9.65
C ARG A 99 13.06 -31.07 8.36
N CYS A 100 13.64 -29.93 7.99
CA CYS A 100 14.47 -29.81 6.79
C CYS A 100 15.65 -30.78 6.84
N ALA A 101 16.36 -30.86 7.96
CA ALA A 101 17.48 -31.77 8.12
C ALA A 101 17.06 -33.25 8.01
N GLN A 102 15.91 -33.62 8.59
CA GLN A 102 15.33 -34.95 8.45
C GLN A 102 14.97 -35.30 7.01
N GLU A 103 14.32 -34.38 6.29
CA GLU A 103 13.93 -34.58 4.88
C GLU A 103 15.15 -34.68 3.94
N LEU A 104 16.26 -34.03 4.30
CA LEU A 104 17.54 -34.09 3.58
C LEU A 104 18.48 -35.21 4.06
N GLY A 105 18.11 -35.93 5.13
CA GLY A 105 18.90 -37.03 5.67
C GLY A 105 20.22 -36.60 6.32
N VAL A 106 20.29 -35.39 6.88
CA VAL A 106 21.48 -34.87 7.57
C VAL A 106 21.25 -34.76 9.08
N ASP A 107 22.31 -34.88 9.87
CA ASP A 107 22.28 -34.92 11.34
C ASP A 107 22.80 -33.64 12.01
N SER A 108 23.21 -32.67 11.20
CA SER A 108 23.82 -31.41 11.62
C SER A 108 23.46 -30.28 10.67
N PHE A 109 23.64 -29.05 11.15
CA PHE A 109 23.45 -27.81 10.41
C PHE A 109 24.50 -26.79 10.83
N VAL A 110 24.66 -25.73 10.05
CA VAL A 110 25.54 -24.61 10.40
C VAL A 110 24.70 -23.43 10.87
N GLN A 111 24.94 -22.92 12.08
CA GLN A 111 24.32 -21.71 12.61
C GLN A 111 25.41 -20.69 12.94
N GLU A 112 25.34 -19.49 12.38
CA GLU A 112 26.36 -18.43 12.60
C GLU A 112 27.80 -18.95 12.43
N GLU A 113 28.05 -19.69 11.34
CA GLU A 113 29.36 -20.30 11.00
C GLU A 113 29.80 -21.48 11.89
N GLU A 114 29.04 -21.82 12.94
CA GLU A 114 29.31 -22.97 13.81
C GLU A 114 28.49 -24.19 13.40
N THR A 115 29.11 -25.38 13.42
CA THR A 115 28.39 -26.64 13.17
C THR A 115 27.68 -27.10 14.44
N CYS A 116 26.37 -27.26 14.36
CA CYS A 116 25.51 -27.72 15.45
C CYS A 116 24.93 -29.10 15.13
N ALA A 117 24.87 -29.99 16.13
CA ALA A 117 24.16 -31.25 16.00
C ALA A 117 22.64 -31.03 16.15
N LEU A 118 21.82 -31.82 15.46
CA LEU A 118 20.37 -31.73 15.62
C LEU A 118 19.89 -31.97 17.05
N ALA A 119 20.63 -32.76 17.84
CA ALA A 119 20.32 -33.00 19.25
C ALA A 119 20.38 -31.73 20.12
N ASP A 120 21.15 -30.71 19.70
CA ASP A 120 21.35 -29.47 20.46
C ASP A 120 20.25 -28.42 20.22
N THR A 121 19.34 -28.69 19.28
CA THR A 121 18.30 -27.75 18.81
C THR A 121 17.44 -27.18 19.94
N GLU A 122 17.06 -28.00 20.92
CA GLU A 122 16.27 -27.53 22.07
C GLU A 122 17.07 -26.55 22.95
N ALA A 123 18.35 -26.83 23.21
CA ALA A 123 19.21 -25.96 24.01
C ALA A 123 19.46 -24.61 23.31
N LEU A 124 19.65 -24.64 21.99
CA LEU A 124 19.76 -23.45 21.15
C LEU A 124 18.46 -22.63 21.18
N CYS A 125 17.30 -23.27 21.04
CA CYS A 125 16.00 -22.64 21.14
C CYS A 125 15.79 -21.92 22.49
N GLN A 126 16.10 -22.59 23.61
CA GLN A 126 15.95 -21.99 24.95
C GLN A 126 16.91 -20.82 25.19
N THR A 127 18.11 -20.89 24.63
CA THR A 127 19.08 -19.78 24.69
C THR A 127 18.57 -18.60 23.88
N LEU A 128 18.09 -18.83 22.66
CA LEU A 128 17.58 -17.77 21.80
C LEU A 128 16.33 -17.10 22.38
N LEU A 129 15.42 -17.85 23.00
CA LEU A 129 14.25 -17.30 23.70
C LEU A 129 14.66 -16.29 24.79
N ARG A 130 15.69 -16.60 25.58
CA ARG A 130 16.20 -15.70 26.63
C ARG A 130 16.83 -14.45 26.04
N THR A 131 17.70 -14.60 25.05
CA THR A 131 18.35 -13.46 24.37
C THR A 131 17.33 -12.57 23.67
N ASN A 132 16.35 -13.16 22.98
CA ASN A 132 15.29 -12.43 22.28
C ASN A 132 14.46 -11.55 23.23
N ARG A 133 14.13 -12.05 24.43
CA ARG A 133 13.42 -11.26 25.43
C ARG A 133 14.20 -10.01 25.84
N GLN A 134 15.51 -10.15 26.02
CA GLN A 134 16.38 -9.01 26.34
C GLN A 134 16.40 -7.98 25.20
N LEU A 135 16.49 -8.43 23.95
CA LEU A 135 16.42 -7.55 22.77
C LEU A 135 15.10 -6.78 22.70
N ILE A 136 13.97 -7.40 23.06
CA ILE A 136 12.67 -6.73 23.08
C ILE A 136 12.64 -5.59 24.10
N LEU A 137 13.21 -5.81 25.28
CA LEU A 137 13.31 -4.79 26.32
C LEU A 137 14.24 -3.63 25.92
N GLU A 138 15.32 -3.92 25.21
CA GLU A 138 16.27 -2.93 24.71
C GLU A 138 15.69 -2.11 23.55
N MET A 139 14.99 -2.76 22.63
CA MET A 139 14.37 -2.16 21.45
C MET A 139 13.38 -1.05 21.81
N GLN A 140 12.74 -1.09 22.99
CA GLN A 140 11.84 -0.02 23.44
C GLN A 140 12.48 1.37 23.49
N LYS A 141 13.81 1.44 23.51
CA LYS A 141 14.58 2.70 23.55
C LYS A 141 14.88 3.25 22.16
N GLU A 142 14.61 2.50 21.10
CA GLU A 142 14.98 2.83 19.74
C GLU A 142 13.75 2.94 18.83
N GLN A 143 13.80 3.88 17.88
CA GLN A 143 12.75 4.05 16.90
C GLN A 143 13.02 3.17 15.68
N LEU A 144 12.65 1.89 15.79
CA LEU A 144 12.93 0.87 14.78
C LEU A 144 11.68 0.44 14.02
N THR A 145 11.83 0.11 12.73
CA THR A 145 10.79 -0.58 11.96
C THR A 145 11.03 -2.08 12.02
N ILE A 146 10.00 -2.82 12.40
CA ILE A 146 9.99 -4.27 12.47
C ILE A 146 9.32 -4.81 11.21
N PHE A 147 10.08 -5.53 10.39
CA PHE A 147 9.52 -6.26 9.26
C PHE A 147 8.79 -7.50 9.78
N GLY A 148 7.46 -7.43 9.80
CA GLY A 148 6.56 -8.52 10.20
C GLY A 148 6.34 -9.53 9.07
N CYS A 149 5.53 -10.56 9.35
CA CYS A 149 5.23 -11.61 8.38
C CYS A 149 4.31 -11.16 7.23
N ILE A 150 3.55 -10.07 7.41
CA ILE A 150 2.62 -9.50 6.42
C ILE A 150 2.91 -8.02 6.17
N TYR A 151 3.09 -7.22 7.22
CA TYR A 151 3.33 -5.77 7.12
C TYR A 151 4.60 -5.35 7.87
N PRO A 152 5.29 -4.29 7.43
CA PRO A 152 6.23 -3.56 8.29
C PRO A 152 5.46 -2.83 9.39
N ILE A 153 6.00 -2.83 10.60
CA ILE A 153 5.40 -2.21 11.79
C ILE A 153 6.40 -1.28 12.44
N ALA A 154 6.03 -0.02 12.66
CA ALA A 154 6.75 0.88 13.55
C ALA A 154 6.10 0.84 14.94
N PRO A 155 6.73 0.20 15.96
CA PRO A 155 6.14 0.07 17.28
C PRO A 155 5.70 1.40 17.88
N ASP A 156 4.52 1.42 18.49
CA ASP A 156 3.99 2.57 19.21
C ASP A 156 3.91 2.30 20.73
N ASP A 157 3.45 3.31 21.47
CA ASP A 157 3.36 3.26 22.94
C ASP A 157 2.48 2.10 23.45
N ALA A 158 1.60 1.53 22.62
CA ALA A 158 0.78 0.40 23.02
C ALA A 158 1.62 -0.85 23.29
N LEU A 159 2.73 -1.05 22.56
CA LEU A 159 3.66 -2.15 22.85
C LEU A 159 4.33 -1.95 24.22
N ALA A 160 4.78 -0.73 24.53
CA ALA A 160 5.40 -0.42 25.80
C ALA A 160 4.43 -0.69 26.98
N GLN A 161 3.19 -0.24 26.85
CA GLN A 161 2.14 -0.48 27.86
C GLN A 161 1.81 -1.97 28.04
N LEU A 162 1.78 -2.75 26.95
CA LEU A 162 1.56 -4.19 27.01
C LEU A 162 2.69 -4.90 27.76
N ILE A 163 3.95 -4.52 27.49
CA ILE A 163 5.12 -5.10 28.17
C ILE A 163 5.15 -4.69 29.64
N GLU A 164 4.86 -3.42 29.97
CA GLU A 164 4.77 -2.95 31.36
C GLU A 164 3.72 -3.75 32.15
N LYS A 165 2.54 -3.95 31.56
CA LYS A 165 1.45 -4.71 32.18
C LYS A 165 1.78 -6.21 32.34
N ALA A 166 2.48 -6.80 31.38
CA ALA A 166 2.84 -8.22 31.41
C ALA A 166 4.04 -8.50 32.34
N GLY A 167 4.90 -7.49 32.55
CA GLY A 167 6.17 -7.62 33.25
C GLY A 167 7.31 -8.08 32.32
N PRO A 168 8.57 -7.80 32.70
CA PRO A 168 9.73 -8.04 31.84
C PRO A 168 9.90 -9.52 31.44
N ASP A 169 9.53 -10.46 32.31
CA ASP A 169 9.62 -11.90 32.05
C ASP A 169 8.66 -12.40 30.97
N GLN A 170 7.64 -11.60 30.63
CA GLN A 170 6.65 -11.91 29.60
C GLN A 170 6.73 -10.94 28.41
N ALA A 171 7.81 -10.16 28.29
CA ALA A 171 7.94 -9.15 27.24
C ALA A 171 7.88 -9.74 25.83
N ASP A 172 8.46 -10.93 25.62
CA ASP A 172 8.39 -11.70 24.38
C ASP A 172 6.97 -12.14 24.01
N ARG A 173 6.16 -12.53 25.01
CA ARG A 173 4.75 -12.86 24.79
C ARG A 173 3.90 -11.62 24.51
N ALA A 174 4.14 -10.52 25.24
CA ALA A 174 3.46 -9.25 24.98
C ALA A 174 3.75 -8.73 23.57
N PHE A 175 5.01 -8.80 23.15
CA PHE A 175 5.45 -8.46 21.79
C PHE A 175 4.75 -9.31 20.72
N GLU A 176 4.70 -10.63 20.91
CA GLU A 176 4.04 -11.52 19.96
C GLU A 176 2.55 -11.24 19.81
N LEU A 177 1.84 -10.97 20.91
CA LEU A 177 0.42 -10.60 20.86
C LEU A 177 0.20 -9.24 20.21
N TYR A 178 1.10 -8.28 20.45
CA TYR A 178 1.07 -6.98 19.78
C TYR A 178 1.23 -7.14 18.26
N MET A 179 2.23 -7.92 17.82
CA MET A 179 2.44 -8.20 16.39
C MET A 179 1.25 -8.96 15.80
N ASP A 180 0.76 -10.01 16.47
CA ASP A 180 -0.38 -10.81 16.01
C ASP A 180 -1.61 -9.97 15.71
N HIS A 181 -1.94 -9.04 16.61
CA HIS A 181 -3.07 -8.15 16.44
C HIS A 181 -2.94 -7.23 15.22
N ARG A 182 -1.72 -6.77 14.90
CA ARG A 182 -1.45 -5.84 13.79
C ARG A 182 -1.34 -6.57 12.46
N GLN A 183 -0.65 -7.71 12.44
CA GLN A 183 -0.42 -8.50 11.23
C GLN A 183 -1.70 -9.14 10.70
N LYS A 184 -2.67 -9.51 11.56
CA LYS A 184 -3.95 -10.09 11.16
C LYS A 184 -4.97 -9.10 10.57
N LYS A 185 -4.63 -7.81 10.45
CA LYS A 185 -5.56 -6.84 9.86
C LYS A 185 -5.67 -7.06 8.35
N ASP A 186 -6.88 -7.31 7.89
CA ASP A 186 -7.20 -7.36 6.47
C ASP A 186 -7.30 -5.93 5.91
N CYS A 187 -6.15 -5.39 5.50
CA CYS A 187 -6.00 -4.01 5.06
C CYS A 187 -5.00 -3.94 3.91
N TYR A 188 -5.22 -3.01 2.98
CA TYR A 188 -4.22 -2.67 1.99
C TYR A 188 -3.13 -1.79 2.63
N TYR A 189 -1.85 -2.12 2.44
CA TYR A 189 -0.75 -1.23 2.84
C TYR A 189 -0.50 -0.18 1.75
N ALA A 190 -0.64 1.11 2.07
CA ALA A 190 -0.52 2.18 1.08
C ALA A 190 0.89 2.23 0.48
N ARG A 191 1.04 1.77 -0.76
CA ARG A 191 2.28 1.84 -1.52
C ARG A 191 2.37 3.17 -2.27
N PRO A 192 3.48 3.92 -2.16
CA PRO A 192 3.68 5.09 -3.00
C PRO A 192 3.97 4.66 -4.43
N LEU A 193 3.38 5.36 -5.40
CA LEU A 193 3.66 5.22 -6.83
C LEU A 193 4.45 6.44 -7.30
N LEU A 194 5.65 6.18 -7.83
CA LEU A 194 6.51 7.21 -8.41
C LEU A 194 6.19 7.40 -9.89
N TYR A 195 6.14 8.66 -10.33
CA TYR A 195 5.97 9.00 -11.74
C TYR A 195 6.75 10.26 -12.10
N ARG A 196 6.99 10.46 -13.39
CA ARG A 196 7.62 11.67 -13.91
C ARG A 196 6.61 12.52 -14.67
N ASP A 197 6.70 13.83 -14.52
CA ASP A 197 5.93 14.76 -15.34
C ASP A 197 6.59 14.99 -16.72
N GLN A 198 6.03 15.93 -17.49
CA GLN A 198 6.54 16.28 -18.83
C GLN A 198 7.92 16.92 -18.80
N GLU A 199 8.32 17.51 -17.67
CA GLU A 199 9.63 18.13 -17.44
C GLU A 199 10.65 17.13 -16.87
N GLY A 200 10.22 15.89 -16.63
CA GLY A 200 11.05 14.81 -16.08
C GLY A 200 11.22 14.86 -14.56
N LEU A 201 10.50 15.75 -13.87
CA LEU A 201 10.48 15.89 -12.42
C LEU A 201 9.75 14.71 -11.78
N ILE A 202 10.24 14.25 -10.63
CA ILE A 202 9.73 13.06 -9.95
C ILE A 202 8.64 13.47 -8.97
N HIS A 203 7.51 12.78 -9.01
CA HIS A 203 6.39 12.93 -8.11
C HIS A 203 6.00 11.59 -7.50
N ALA A 204 5.35 11.63 -6.34
CA ALA A 204 4.86 10.45 -5.66
C ALA A 204 3.36 10.59 -5.35
N ARG A 205 2.63 9.48 -5.41
CA ARG A 205 1.23 9.44 -4.99
C ARG A 205 0.87 8.17 -4.25
N TYR A 206 -0.03 8.28 -3.29
CA TYR A 206 -0.72 7.13 -2.69
C TYR A 206 -2.09 6.95 -3.34
N ALA A 207 -2.54 5.71 -3.45
CA ALA A 207 -3.90 5.40 -3.82
C ALA A 207 -4.76 5.17 -2.57
N LEU A 208 -5.92 5.80 -2.49
CA LEU A 208 -6.94 5.51 -1.49
C LEU A 208 -8.23 5.11 -2.20
N THR A 209 -8.59 3.84 -2.08
CA THR A 209 -9.70 3.23 -2.82
C THR A 209 -10.95 3.12 -1.96
N GLU A 210 -12.09 3.48 -2.55
CA GLU A 210 -13.40 3.42 -1.91
C GLU A 210 -13.71 2.03 -1.35
N GLY A 211 -14.11 2.00 -0.08
CA GLY A 211 -14.46 0.78 0.62
C GLY A 211 -13.28 -0.12 1.02
N VAL A 212 -12.04 0.23 0.70
CA VAL A 212 -10.85 -0.56 1.05
C VAL A 212 -10.19 -0.02 2.33
N PRO A 213 -10.18 -0.78 3.44
CA PRO A 213 -9.40 -0.42 4.62
C PRO A 213 -7.92 -0.36 4.26
N THR A 214 -7.31 0.79 4.48
CA THR A 214 -5.94 1.09 4.03
C THR A 214 -5.09 1.50 5.23
N ILE A 215 -3.95 0.84 5.44
CA ILE A 215 -2.88 1.28 6.33
C ILE A 215 -2.20 2.45 5.63
N PHE A 216 -2.56 3.66 6.05
CA PHE A 216 -2.21 4.91 5.40
C PHE A 216 -1.20 5.71 6.24
N PRO A 217 -0.13 6.26 5.63
CA PRO A 217 0.87 7.01 6.38
C PRO A 217 0.34 8.34 6.89
N THR A 218 0.78 8.73 8.08
CA THR A 218 0.49 10.05 8.66
C THR A 218 1.39 11.15 8.09
N VAL A 219 2.56 10.78 7.56
CA VAL A 219 3.52 11.65 6.86
C VAL A 219 4.05 10.91 5.64
N PRO A 220 4.25 11.55 4.48
CA PRO A 220 4.77 10.87 3.31
C PRO A 220 6.18 10.34 3.55
N PHE A 221 6.43 9.10 3.16
CA PHE A 221 7.76 8.52 3.20
C PHE A 221 7.99 7.58 2.01
N LEU A 222 9.25 7.26 1.74
CA LEU A 222 9.62 6.27 0.75
C LEU A 222 10.06 4.98 1.50
N PRO A 223 9.39 3.84 1.30
CA PRO A 223 9.74 2.59 1.98
C PRO A 223 11.16 2.09 1.67
N PHE A 224 11.67 1.18 2.50
CA PHE A 224 13.07 0.74 2.47
C PHE A 224 13.52 0.12 1.14
N GLY A 225 12.67 -0.64 0.44
CA GLY A 225 13.07 -1.28 -0.83
C GLY A 225 13.10 -0.35 -2.03
N TYR A 226 12.81 0.94 -1.87
CA TYR A 226 13.10 1.94 -2.89
C TYR A 226 14.53 2.46 -2.76
N ASP A 227 15.07 2.93 -3.89
CA ASP A 227 16.27 3.75 -3.92
C ASP A 227 16.06 5.04 -3.09
N GLN A 228 16.79 5.12 -1.97
CA GLN A 228 16.65 6.22 -1.02
C GLN A 228 17.18 7.56 -1.58
N GLU A 229 18.03 7.54 -2.60
CA GLU A 229 18.46 8.76 -3.30
C GLU A 229 17.30 9.46 -4.02
N LEU A 230 16.24 8.71 -4.36
CA LEU A 230 15.05 9.29 -4.98
C LEU A 230 14.26 10.17 -4.02
N LYS A 231 14.35 9.93 -2.70
CA LYS A 231 13.53 10.62 -1.71
C LYS A 231 13.71 12.14 -1.78
N GLU A 232 14.93 12.61 -1.92
CA GLU A 232 15.25 14.05 -2.00
C GLU A 232 14.84 14.69 -3.33
N ARG A 233 14.59 13.86 -4.35
CA ARG A 233 14.23 14.31 -5.70
C ARG A 233 12.72 14.41 -5.92
N ILE A 234 11.91 13.86 -5.01
CA ILE A 234 10.45 13.90 -5.09
C ILE A 234 9.98 15.35 -4.87
N GLN A 235 9.42 15.95 -5.92
CA GLN A 235 8.96 17.34 -5.91
C GLN A 235 7.62 17.52 -5.18
N SER A 236 6.73 16.53 -5.28
CA SER A 236 5.43 16.61 -4.61
C SER A 236 4.81 15.25 -4.33
N TRP A 237 3.97 15.25 -3.29
CA TRP A 237 3.23 14.10 -2.81
C TRP A 237 1.74 14.34 -2.96
N HIS A 238 1.03 13.36 -3.52
CA HIS A 238 -0.41 13.42 -3.73
C HIS A 238 -1.11 12.17 -3.20
N VAL A 239 -2.43 12.26 -3.10
CA VAL A 239 -3.32 11.15 -2.80
C VAL A 239 -4.36 11.08 -3.91
N SER A 240 -4.32 10.01 -4.68
CA SER A 240 -5.32 9.66 -5.67
C SER A 240 -6.52 9.04 -4.96
N ILE A 241 -7.63 9.77 -4.96
CA ILE A 241 -8.91 9.27 -4.47
C ILE A 241 -9.53 8.43 -5.57
N ILE A 242 -9.75 7.14 -5.32
CA ILE A 242 -10.26 6.20 -6.30
C ILE A 242 -11.65 5.75 -5.87
N THR A 243 -12.66 5.99 -6.69
CA THR A 243 -14.05 5.62 -6.42
C THR A 243 -14.55 4.58 -7.40
N LYS A 244 -15.57 3.83 -6.97
CA LYS A 244 -16.26 2.86 -7.81
C LYS A 244 -17.18 3.60 -8.78
N HIS A 245 -17.06 3.26 -10.05
CA HIS A 245 -17.88 3.78 -11.13
C HIS A 245 -18.40 2.59 -11.95
N GLN A 246 -19.68 2.23 -11.75
CA GLN A 246 -20.30 1.01 -12.29
C GLN A 246 -19.47 -0.23 -11.92
N ASP A 247 -18.89 -0.92 -12.91
CA ASP A 247 -18.06 -2.12 -12.73
C ASP A 247 -16.55 -1.82 -12.73
N SER A 248 -16.15 -0.55 -12.72
CA SER A 248 -14.73 -0.14 -12.77
C SER A 248 -14.35 0.81 -11.63
N TYR A 249 -13.06 0.90 -11.32
CA TYR A 249 -12.52 1.92 -10.42
C TYR A 249 -11.84 3.01 -11.23
N ARG A 250 -12.09 4.27 -10.86
CA ARG A 250 -11.51 5.44 -11.54
C ARG A 250 -11.00 6.44 -10.52
N GLU A 251 -9.95 7.17 -10.89
CA GLU A 251 -9.49 8.31 -10.10
C GLU A 251 -10.58 9.39 -10.13
N PHE A 252 -11.08 9.73 -8.94
CA PHE A 252 -12.05 10.79 -8.72
C PHE A 252 -11.36 12.15 -8.69
N VAL A 253 -10.28 12.27 -7.93
CA VAL A 253 -9.46 13.48 -7.83
C VAL A 253 -8.08 13.13 -7.24
N SER A 254 -7.06 13.89 -7.62
CA SER A 254 -5.73 13.84 -6.99
C SER A 254 -5.56 15.05 -6.08
N ILE A 255 -5.23 14.81 -4.80
CA ILE A 255 -5.17 15.84 -3.75
C ILE A 255 -3.72 15.94 -3.25
N PRO A 256 -3.12 17.14 -3.17
CA PRO A 256 -1.83 17.32 -2.50
C PRO A 256 -1.87 16.78 -1.07
N PHE A 257 -0.85 16.03 -0.68
CA PHE A 257 -0.83 15.33 0.60
C PHE A 257 -1.08 16.25 1.82
N PRO A 258 -0.49 17.46 1.93
CA PRO A 258 -0.75 18.34 3.07
C PRO A 258 -2.24 18.71 3.21
N LEU A 259 -2.92 18.97 2.10
CA LEU A 259 -4.36 19.26 2.11
C LEU A 259 -5.17 18.02 2.48
N PHE A 260 -4.81 16.85 1.94
CA PHE A 260 -5.46 15.60 2.31
C PHE A 260 -5.27 15.26 3.80
N GLN A 261 -4.10 15.55 4.37
CA GLN A 261 -3.83 15.35 5.79
C GLN A 261 -4.77 16.17 6.68
N GLU A 262 -5.13 17.39 6.28
CA GLU A 262 -6.17 18.18 6.97
C GLU A 262 -7.55 17.51 6.91
N MET A 263 -7.91 16.91 5.77
CA MET A 263 -9.18 16.19 5.60
C MET A 263 -9.21 14.92 6.45
N MET A 264 -8.14 14.11 6.37
CA MET A 264 -7.93 12.93 7.21
C MET A 264 -7.96 13.28 8.70
N GLY A 265 -7.48 14.47 9.07
CA GLY A 265 -7.51 15.02 10.41
C GLY A 265 -8.91 15.12 11.03
N ARG A 266 -9.94 15.27 10.19
CA ARG A 266 -11.33 15.54 10.58
C ARG A 266 -12.25 14.32 10.67
N VAL A 267 -11.76 13.16 10.23
CA VAL A 267 -12.52 11.91 10.26
C VAL A 267 -11.99 10.96 11.32
N HIS A 268 -12.84 10.01 11.75
CA HIS A 268 -12.38 8.94 12.62
C HIS A 268 -11.32 8.08 11.92
N ARG A 269 -10.24 7.77 12.65
CA ARG A 269 -9.15 6.92 12.18
C ARG A 269 -8.59 6.13 13.34
N ALA A 270 -8.48 4.82 13.18
CA ALA A 270 -7.82 3.97 14.15
C ALA A 270 -6.31 4.06 13.94
N ARG A 271 -5.52 4.15 15.01
CA ARG A 271 -4.07 4.04 14.90
C ARG A 271 -3.70 2.64 14.43
N PHE A 272 -2.89 2.53 13.38
CA PHE A 272 -2.34 1.26 12.97
C PHE A 272 -0.98 1.02 13.61
N ASP A 273 -0.11 2.02 13.69
CA ASP A 273 1.18 1.96 14.38
C ASP A 273 1.72 3.38 14.68
N ALA A 274 3.02 3.55 14.93
CA ALA A 274 3.59 4.86 15.22
C ALA A 274 3.39 5.88 14.09
N TYR A 275 3.43 5.44 12.84
CA TYR A 275 3.43 6.30 11.65
C TYR A 275 2.22 6.13 10.74
N HIS A 276 1.38 5.12 10.98
CA HIS A 276 0.24 4.78 10.13
C HIS A 276 -1.07 4.76 10.90
N VAL A 277 -2.14 5.02 10.15
CA VAL A 277 -3.53 4.87 10.59
C VAL A 277 -4.25 3.89 9.67
N VAL A 278 -5.33 3.28 10.14
CA VAL A 278 -6.29 2.61 9.25
C VAL A 278 -7.32 3.63 8.81
N LEU A 279 -7.37 3.87 7.50
CA LEU A 279 -8.27 4.81 6.85
C LEU A 279 -9.10 4.06 5.79
N THR A 280 -10.39 4.36 5.70
CA THR A 280 -11.25 3.85 4.63
C THR A 280 -11.90 5.04 3.94
N LEU A 281 -11.81 5.11 2.62
CA LEU A 281 -12.57 6.10 1.86
C LEU A 281 -14.05 5.72 1.91
N ASN A 282 -14.80 6.44 2.74
CA ASN A 282 -16.23 6.31 2.97
C ASN A 282 -16.92 7.66 2.73
N GLU A 283 -18.24 7.72 2.91
CA GLU A 283 -19.02 8.96 2.72
C GLU A 283 -18.58 10.12 3.63
N GLU A 284 -18.12 9.83 4.85
CA GLU A 284 -17.62 10.83 5.79
C GLU A 284 -16.36 11.52 5.24
N LEU A 285 -15.39 10.75 4.73
CA LEU A 285 -14.19 11.32 4.13
C LEU A 285 -14.49 11.96 2.76
N LEU A 286 -15.36 11.35 1.95
CA LEU A 286 -15.78 11.91 0.66
C LEU A 286 -16.46 13.26 0.81
N TRP A 287 -17.16 13.51 1.92
CA TRP A 287 -17.73 14.82 2.24
C TRP A 287 -16.68 15.94 2.23
N PHE A 288 -15.46 15.67 2.72
CA PHE A 288 -14.36 16.64 2.71
C PHE A 288 -13.64 16.71 1.36
N VAL A 289 -13.64 15.61 0.60
CA VAL A 289 -13.01 15.54 -0.73
C VAL A 289 -13.83 16.27 -1.80
N ARG A 290 -15.16 16.14 -1.79
CA ARG A 290 -16.06 16.69 -2.83
C ARG A 290 -15.89 18.20 -3.05
N PRO A 291 -15.79 19.07 -2.02
CA PRO A 291 -15.56 20.50 -2.22
C PRO A 291 -14.27 20.80 -2.99
N TYR A 292 -13.19 20.07 -2.69
CA TYR A 292 -11.92 20.23 -3.39
C TYR A 292 -12.03 19.81 -4.86
N GLU A 293 -12.71 18.69 -5.14
CA GLU A 293 -12.95 18.26 -6.51
C GLU A 293 -13.78 19.29 -7.32
N ILE A 294 -14.82 19.86 -6.72
CA ILE A 294 -15.60 20.95 -7.33
C ILE A 294 -14.70 22.17 -7.60
N GLU A 295 -13.82 22.54 -6.67
CA GLU A 295 -12.87 23.64 -6.86
C GLU A 295 -11.93 23.37 -8.03
N GLN A 296 -11.39 22.15 -8.16
CA GLN A 296 -10.58 21.75 -9.31
C GLN A 296 -11.36 21.85 -10.62
N ALA A 297 -12.63 21.43 -10.64
CA ALA A 297 -13.49 21.60 -11.80
C ALA A 297 -13.77 23.08 -12.13
N VAL A 298 -13.94 23.95 -11.13
CA VAL A 298 -14.04 25.41 -11.33
C VAL A 298 -12.76 25.97 -11.98
N GLN A 299 -11.58 25.55 -11.52
CA GLN A 299 -10.31 25.99 -12.10
C GLN A 299 -10.18 25.50 -13.55
N ARG A 300 -10.50 24.24 -13.83
CA ARG A 300 -10.50 23.68 -15.19
C ARG A 300 -11.39 24.48 -16.14
N LEU A 301 -12.62 24.81 -15.71
CA LEU A 301 -13.53 25.63 -16.50
C LEU A 301 -13.00 27.06 -16.70
N SER A 302 -12.48 27.67 -15.63
CA SER A 302 -11.95 29.03 -15.69
C SER A 302 -10.74 29.15 -16.61
N THR A 303 -9.83 28.17 -16.56
CA THR A 303 -8.65 28.09 -17.43
C THR A 303 -9.06 27.87 -18.89
N TRP A 304 -9.98 26.94 -19.14
CA TRP A 304 -10.49 26.68 -20.48
C TRP A 304 -11.15 27.94 -21.09
N LEU A 305 -12.01 28.61 -20.32
CA LEU A 305 -12.63 29.88 -20.75
C LEU A 305 -11.60 30.98 -21.02
N SER A 306 -10.46 30.98 -20.32
CA SER A 306 -9.43 32.00 -20.52
C SER A 306 -8.68 31.88 -21.84
N ASP A 307 -8.81 30.76 -22.58
CA ASP A 307 -8.21 30.60 -23.90
C ASP A 307 -8.79 31.64 -24.89
N PRO A 308 -7.95 32.32 -25.70
CA PRO A 308 -8.38 33.31 -26.69
C PRO A 308 -9.45 32.82 -27.69
N ARG A 309 -9.56 31.51 -27.92
CA ARG A 309 -10.54 30.91 -28.81
C ARG A 309 -11.90 30.69 -28.16
N GLU A 310 -11.96 30.75 -26.83
CA GLU A 310 -13.17 30.57 -26.04
C GLU A 310 -13.69 31.94 -25.56
N LEU A 311 -13.58 32.27 -24.27
CA LEU A 311 -13.96 33.60 -23.76
C LEU A 311 -12.81 34.61 -23.86
N GLY A 312 -11.57 34.14 -24.00
CA GLY A 312 -10.36 34.97 -24.10
C GLY A 312 -9.98 35.73 -22.83
N ARG A 313 -10.68 35.45 -21.72
CA ARG A 313 -10.40 36.02 -20.40
C ARG A 313 -10.96 35.15 -19.29
N LYS A 314 -10.42 35.34 -18.08
CA LYS A 314 -10.97 34.70 -16.89
C LYS A 314 -12.41 35.15 -16.66
N PRO A 315 -13.35 34.22 -16.41
CA PRO A 315 -14.73 34.58 -16.08
C PRO A 315 -14.81 35.41 -14.79
N TYR A 316 -15.78 36.32 -14.71
CA TYR A 316 -16.02 37.16 -13.53
C TYR A 316 -16.49 36.32 -12.32
N SER A 317 -17.31 35.30 -12.57
CA SER A 317 -17.80 34.40 -11.53
C SER A 317 -18.09 33.03 -12.14
N VAL A 318 -17.82 31.96 -11.39
CA VAL A 318 -18.17 30.58 -11.73
C VAL A 318 -18.80 29.94 -10.51
N THR A 319 -19.92 29.24 -10.68
CA THR A 319 -20.64 28.60 -9.58
C THR A 319 -21.09 27.21 -10.01
N HIS A 320 -20.71 26.19 -9.22
CA HIS A 320 -21.22 24.83 -9.39
C HIS A 320 -22.71 24.79 -9.05
N THR A 321 -23.48 24.05 -9.82
CA THR A 321 -24.94 23.99 -9.66
C THR A 321 -25.44 22.57 -9.41
N LYS A 322 -24.89 21.58 -10.11
CA LYS A 322 -25.31 20.19 -10.04
C LYS A 322 -24.22 19.28 -10.59
N THR A 323 -24.20 18.04 -10.12
CA THR A 323 -23.43 16.94 -10.74
C THR A 323 -24.42 15.85 -11.17
N PHE A 324 -24.17 15.24 -12.32
CA PHE A 324 -24.94 14.09 -12.80
C PHE A 324 -24.01 13.09 -13.50
N GLU A 325 -24.51 11.88 -13.70
CA GLU A 325 -23.88 10.85 -14.52
C GLU A 325 -24.77 10.61 -15.75
N SER A 326 -24.17 10.55 -16.94
CA SER A 326 -24.90 10.22 -18.17
C SER A 326 -25.18 8.72 -18.29
N GLU A 327 -26.06 8.33 -19.22
CA GLU A 327 -26.33 6.91 -19.52
C GLU A 327 -25.06 6.14 -19.95
N ALA A 328 -24.09 6.84 -20.55
CA ALA A 328 -22.79 6.28 -20.93
C ALA A 328 -21.80 6.18 -19.75
N GLY A 329 -22.22 6.49 -18.52
CA GLY A 329 -21.35 6.45 -17.35
C GLY A 329 -20.27 7.54 -17.39
N ILE A 330 -20.63 8.74 -17.87
CA ILE A 330 -19.73 9.90 -17.87
C ILE A 330 -20.21 10.84 -16.77
N ARG A 331 -19.35 11.07 -15.78
CA ARG A 331 -19.64 12.04 -14.72
C ARG A 331 -19.45 13.46 -15.25
N CYS A 332 -20.40 14.33 -14.93
CA CYS A 332 -20.44 15.70 -15.43
C CYS A 332 -20.88 16.69 -14.35
N HIS A 333 -20.15 17.78 -14.24
CA HIS A 333 -20.40 18.92 -13.37
C HIS A 333 -21.00 20.06 -14.20
N ILE A 334 -22.13 20.58 -13.74
CA ILE A 334 -22.83 21.71 -14.34
C ILE A 334 -22.43 22.98 -13.60
N PHE A 335 -21.95 23.97 -14.35
CA PHE A 335 -21.62 25.29 -13.84
C PHE A 335 -22.47 26.35 -14.52
N ARG A 336 -22.75 27.39 -13.77
CA ARG A 336 -23.11 28.69 -14.34
C ARG A 336 -21.94 29.64 -14.17
N TYR A 337 -21.66 30.48 -15.16
CA TYR A 337 -20.60 31.48 -15.07
C TYR A 337 -21.02 32.83 -15.67
N LYS A 338 -20.32 33.90 -15.28
CA LYS A 338 -20.49 35.24 -15.84
C LYS A 338 -19.24 35.66 -16.61
N ALA A 339 -19.43 36.15 -17.83
CA ALA A 339 -18.36 36.73 -18.63
C ALA A 339 -17.90 38.09 -18.08
N SER A 340 -18.82 38.86 -17.48
CA SER A 340 -18.54 40.14 -16.82
C SER A 340 -19.55 40.38 -15.68
N MET A 341 -19.35 41.42 -14.86
CA MET A 341 -20.24 41.74 -13.74
C MET A 341 -21.72 41.85 -14.15
N PHE A 342 -21.98 42.43 -15.33
CA PHE A 342 -23.32 42.73 -15.85
C PHE A 342 -23.82 41.72 -16.90
N SER A 343 -23.07 40.65 -17.21
CA SER A 343 -23.53 39.64 -18.17
C SER A 343 -24.62 38.75 -17.56
N SER A 344 -25.41 38.12 -18.44
CA SER A 344 -26.23 36.97 -18.07
C SER A 344 -25.35 35.82 -17.55
N TRP A 345 -25.98 34.88 -16.86
CA TRP A 345 -25.34 33.63 -16.47
C TRP A 345 -25.31 32.71 -17.67
N LEU A 346 -24.16 32.12 -17.96
CA LEU A 346 -23.93 31.20 -19.06
C LEU A 346 -23.71 29.78 -18.53
N LEU A 347 -24.10 28.78 -19.31
CA LEU A 347 -23.94 27.36 -18.97
C LEU A 347 -22.54 26.87 -19.38
N GLY A 348 -21.85 26.18 -18.47
CA GLY A 348 -20.62 25.46 -18.79
C GLY A 348 -20.59 24.09 -18.12
N ILE A 349 -19.89 23.14 -18.73
CA ILE A 349 -19.75 21.78 -18.20
C ILE A 349 -18.28 21.38 -18.02
N VAL A 350 -18.02 20.57 -17.00
CA VAL A 350 -16.75 19.86 -16.80
C VAL A 350 -17.06 18.39 -16.59
N SER A 351 -16.49 17.52 -17.42
CA SER A 351 -16.71 16.08 -17.38
C SER A 351 -15.40 15.32 -17.46
N ASP A 352 -15.49 14.00 -17.28
CA ASP A 352 -14.37 13.06 -17.46
C ASP A 352 -13.77 13.14 -18.88
N ILE A 353 -14.60 13.49 -19.87
CA ILE A 353 -14.20 13.60 -21.27
C ILE A 353 -13.83 15.03 -21.70
N GLY A 354 -13.86 16.01 -20.80
CA GLY A 354 -13.39 17.37 -21.11
C GLY A 354 -14.25 18.50 -20.54
N VAL A 355 -13.89 19.72 -20.92
CA VAL A 355 -14.53 20.97 -20.51
C VAL A 355 -15.17 21.60 -21.74
N TYR A 356 -16.39 22.13 -21.63
CA TYR A 356 -17.07 22.74 -22.77
C TYR A 356 -18.15 23.76 -22.37
N SER A 357 -18.38 24.73 -23.25
CA SER A 357 -19.48 25.70 -23.18
C SER A 357 -19.77 26.24 -24.58
N GLU A 358 -21.04 26.34 -24.96
CA GLU A 358 -21.48 27.09 -26.15
C GLU A 358 -21.79 28.56 -25.84
N MET A 359 -21.58 29.00 -24.59
CA MET A 359 -21.94 30.34 -24.10
C MET A 359 -23.44 30.65 -24.19
N ASN A 360 -24.29 29.62 -24.15
CA ASN A 360 -25.73 29.77 -24.03
C ASN A 360 -26.12 30.23 -22.62
N GLU A 361 -27.23 30.96 -22.51
CA GLU A 361 -27.75 31.40 -21.21
C GLU A 361 -28.13 30.19 -20.34
N TYR A 362 -27.78 30.26 -19.06
CA TYR A 362 -28.07 29.22 -18.08
C TYR A 362 -29.52 29.32 -17.59
N HIS A 363 -30.26 28.22 -17.70
CA HIS A 363 -31.63 28.11 -17.22
C HIS A 363 -31.78 26.97 -16.19
N LYS A 364 -32.13 27.32 -14.95
CA LYS A 364 -32.21 26.34 -13.84
C LYS A 364 -33.17 25.17 -14.12
N LYS A 365 -34.27 25.42 -14.83
CA LYS A 365 -35.31 24.40 -15.10
C LYS A 365 -34.87 23.34 -16.12
N SER A 366 -34.01 23.71 -17.07
CA SER A 366 -33.51 22.83 -18.14
C SER A 366 -32.04 22.45 -17.98
N GLU A 367 -31.38 22.85 -16.88
CA GLU A 367 -29.92 22.77 -16.71
C GLU A 367 -29.33 21.38 -17.03
N GLN A 368 -30.01 20.31 -16.66
CA GLN A 368 -29.54 18.95 -16.91
C GLN A 368 -29.74 18.52 -18.37
N THR A 369 -30.87 18.90 -18.98
CA THR A 369 -31.13 18.65 -20.40
C THR A 369 -30.11 19.38 -21.27
N ASP A 370 -29.87 20.66 -20.96
CA ASP A 370 -28.93 21.50 -21.70
C ASP A 370 -27.48 21.00 -21.52
N ALA A 371 -27.10 20.62 -20.30
CA ALA A 371 -25.78 20.04 -20.03
C ALA A 371 -25.57 18.68 -20.71
N ASN A 372 -26.61 17.85 -20.80
CA ASN A 372 -26.57 16.59 -21.55
C ASN A 372 -26.31 16.84 -23.05
N ALA A 373 -26.98 17.84 -23.64
CA ALA A 373 -26.75 18.21 -25.04
C ALA A 373 -25.29 18.65 -25.29
N LEU A 374 -24.73 19.48 -24.40
CA LEU A 374 -23.32 19.88 -24.46
C LEU A 374 -22.37 18.67 -24.33
N LEU A 375 -22.71 17.70 -23.48
CA LEU A 375 -21.90 16.50 -23.29
C LEU A 375 -21.88 15.60 -24.52
N VAL A 376 -23.02 15.46 -25.23
CA VAL A 376 -23.10 14.74 -26.50
C VAL A 376 -22.22 15.40 -27.56
N ILE A 377 -22.28 16.73 -27.69
CA ILE A 377 -21.43 17.49 -28.62
C ILE A 377 -19.94 17.25 -28.31
N LEU A 378 -19.56 17.34 -27.03
CA LEU A 378 -18.19 17.12 -26.59
C LEU A 378 -17.69 15.69 -26.88
N HIS A 379 -18.56 14.70 -26.70
CA HIS A 379 -18.26 13.31 -27.02
C HIS A 379 -18.00 13.13 -28.53
N ASP A 380 -18.85 13.69 -29.38
CA ASP A 380 -18.71 13.61 -30.85
C ASP A 380 -17.42 14.27 -31.35
N PHE A 381 -17.06 15.43 -30.78
CA PHE A 381 -15.78 16.08 -31.10
C PHE A 381 -14.58 15.19 -30.75
N ARG A 382 -14.61 14.49 -29.62
CA ARG A 382 -13.54 13.58 -29.21
C ARG A 382 -13.44 12.35 -30.12
N GLN A 383 -14.56 11.77 -30.54
CA GLN A 383 -14.56 10.63 -31.45
C GLN A 383 -13.97 10.99 -32.82
N LYS A 384 -14.44 12.09 -33.42
CA LYS A 384 -13.89 12.60 -34.71
C LYS A 384 -12.39 12.88 -34.64
N LYS A 385 -11.89 13.38 -33.49
CA LYS A 385 -10.47 13.64 -33.28
C LYS A 385 -9.65 12.33 -33.17
N LYS A 386 -10.19 11.29 -32.54
CA LYS A 386 -9.55 9.96 -32.46
C LYS A 386 -9.47 9.30 -33.84
N GLU A 387 -10.55 9.32 -34.61
CA GLU A 387 -10.58 8.74 -35.96
C GLU A 387 -9.54 9.39 -36.88
N ARG A 388 -9.38 10.71 -36.82
CA ARG A 388 -8.36 11.43 -37.60
C ARG A 388 -6.92 11.07 -37.21
N MET A 389 -6.66 10.72 -35.95
CA MET A 389 -5.33 10.29 -35.48
C MET A 389 -5.01 8.83 -35.83
N ILE A 390 -6.03 7.99 -36.08
CA ILE A 390 -5.83 6.59 -36.49
C ILE A 390 -5.55 6.48 -38.00
N HIS A 391 -5.98 7.49 -38.77
CA HIS A 391 -5.80 7.55 -40.23
C HIS A 391 -4.65 8.49 -40.66
N SER A 392 -3.83 8.93 -39.71
CA SER A 392 -2.59 9.71 -39.90
C SER A 392 -1.42 8.90 -39.38
#